data_AF-A0A945I149-F1
#
_entry.id   AF-A0A945I149-F1
#
_cell.length_a   1.000
_cell.length_b   1.000
_cell.length_c   1.000
_cell.angle_alpha   90.00
_cell.angle_beta   90.00
_cell.angle_gamma   90.00
#
_symmetry.space_group_name_H-M   'P 1'
#
loop_
_entity.id
_entity.type
_entity.pdbx_description
1 polymer ?
#
loop_
_entity_poly.entity_id
_entity_poly.type
_entity_poly.pdbx_seq_one_letter_code
_entity_poly.pdbx_strand_id
1 'polypeptide(L)' 'MEKMLEKDIIKGGGFLFNHPHFSEIFIPEEFNDEQKMMAKAAQDFIDKEVFPFVERIDALEEGL' A
#
# COMPACT_ATOMS: atom_id res chain seq x y z
N MET A 1 28.03 -14.55 23.45
CA MET A 1 27.85 -15.24 22.16
C MET A 1 26.36 -15.57 22.12
N GLU A 2 25.52 -14.76 21.51
CA GLU A 2 25.31 -14.62 20.06
C GLU A 2 24.93 -13.16 19.79
N LYS A 3 25.72 -12.43 19.00
CA LYS A 3 25.24 -11.18 18.42
C LYS A 3 24.36 -11.62 17.26
N MET A 4 23.04 -11.66 17.48
CA MET A 4 22.10 -11.83 16.37
C MET A 4 22.53 -10.82 15.30
N LEU A 5 22.81 -11.31 14.10
CA LEU A 5 23.08 -10.46 12.94
C LEU A 5 21.86 -9.55 12.81
N GLU A 6 21.97 -8.30 13.27
CA GLU A 6 21.01 -7.26 12.93
C GLU A 6 21.02 -7.23 11.40
N LYS A 7 19.97 -7.79 10.78
CA LYS A 7 19.74 -7.62 9.36
C LYS A 7 19.77 -6.10 9.14
N ASP A 8 20.64 -5.61 8.28
CA ASP A 8 20.71 -4.18 7.95
C ASP A 8 19.37 -3.77 7.33
N ILE A 9 18.40 -3.42 8.19
CA ILE A 9 17.10 -2.93 7.78
C ILE A 9 17.37 -1.60 7.07
N ILE A 10 16.90 -1.48 5.83
CA ILE A 10 16.98 -0.23 5.09
C ILE A 10 16.23 0.83 5.89
N LYS A 11 16.98 1.75 6.49
CA LYS A 11 16.41 2.88 7.23
C LYS A 11 15.80 3.87 6.25
N GLY A 12 14.77 4.60 6.68
CA GLY A 12 14.21 5.70 5.89
C GLY A 12 15.32 6.69 5.49
N GLY A 13 15.41 7.00 4.18
CA GLY A 13 16.47 7.85 3.63
C GLY A 13 17.85 7.18 3.46
N GLY A 14 18.02 5.92 3.88
CA GLY A 14 19.27 5.18 3.79
C GLY A 14 19.77 4.96 2.35
N PHE A 15 18.85 4.96 1.38
CA PHE A 15 19.15 4.83 -0.05
C PHE A 15 20.09 5.92 -0.59
N LEU A 16 20.16 7.08 0.08
CA LEU A 16 21.05 8.19 -0.31
C LEU A 16 22.54 7.88 -0.10
N PHE A 17 22.84 7.04 0.89
CA PHE A 17 24.22 6.70 1.27
C PHE A 17 24.59 5.27 0.85
N ASN A 18 23.63 4.34 0.91
CA ASN A 18 23.80 2.94 0.53
C ASN A 18 22.66 2.54 -0.41
N HIS A 19 22.99 2.13 -1.63
CA HIS A 19 21.98 1.71 -2.59
C HIS A 19 21.47 0.32 -2.23
N PRO A 20 20.15 0.13 -1.99
CA PRO A 20 19.60 -1.18 -1.70
C PRO A 20 19.72 -2.10 -2.91
N HIS A 21 19.92 -3.39 -2.67
CA HIS A 21 19.90 -4.37 -3.75
C HIS A 21 18.47 -4.54 -4.28
N PHE A 22 18.31 -4.93 -5.55
CA PHE A 22 16.98 -5.03 -6.18
C PHE A 22 16.03 -5.98 -5.42
N SER A 23 16.57 -7.02 -4.77
CA SER A 23 15.81 -7.98 -3.97
C SER A 23 15.28 -7.43 -2.64
N GLU A 24 15.66 -6.20 -2.28
CA GLU A 24 15.23 -5.52 -1.06
C GLU A 24 14.18 -4.44 -1.35
N ILE A 25 13.83 -4.24 -2.63
CA ILE A 25 12.85 -3.28 -3.09
C ILE A 25 11.55 -4.02 -3.35
N PHE A 26 10.51 -3.66 -2.60
CA PHE A 26 9.17 -4.20 -2.85
C PHE A 26 8.55 -3.55 -4.09
N ILE A 27 8.03 -4.36 -5.02
CA ILE A 27 7.36 -3.89 -6.25
C ILE A 27 5.92 -4.41 -6.36
N PRO A 28 5.04 -3.76 -7.13
CA PRO A 28 3.65 -4.20 -7.27
C PRO A 28 3.47 -5.64 -7.76
N GLU A 29 4.40 -6.15 -8.57
CA GLU A 29 4.39 -7.52 -9.07
C GLU A 29 4.54 -8.56 -7.95
N GLU A 30 5.12 -8.17 -6.81
CA GLU A 30 5.31 -9.02 -5.63
C GLU A 30 4.09 -9.11 -4.71
N PHE A 31 3.01 -8.37 -4.99
CA PHE A 31 1.76 -8.55 -4.25
C PHE A 31 1.27 -9.99 -4.37
N ASN A 32 0.96 -10.59 -3.22
CA ASN A 32 0.36 -11.92 -3.17
C ASN A 32 -1.13 -11.87 -3.58
N ASP A 33 -1.74 -13.05 -3.75
CA ASP A 33 -3.11 -13.16 -4.24
C ASP A 33 -4.13 -12.52 -3.30
N GLU A 34 -3.96 -12.65 -1.98
CA GLU A 34 -4.84 -12.05 -0.99
C GLU A 34 -4.79 -10.52 -1.03
N GLN A 35 -3.59 -9.95 -1.13
CA GLN A 35 -3.38 -8.51 -1.29
C GLN A 35 -4.03 -7.99 -2.58
N LYS A 36 -3.89 -8.73 -3.69
CA LYS A 36 -4.55 -8.41 -4.97
C LYS A 36 -6.08 -8.49 -4.86
N MET A 37 -6.60 -9.50 -4.17
CA MET A 37 -8.04 -9.63 -3.91
C MET A 37 -8.57 -8.47 -3.07
N MET A 38 -7.83 -8.03 -2.06
CA MET A 38 -8.22 -6.89 -1.23
C MET A 38 -8.21 -5.58 -2.02
N ALA A 39 -7.19 -5.37 -2.87
CA ALA A 39 -7.16 -4.23 -3.78
C ALA A 39 -8.37 -4.21 -4.72
N LYS A 40 -8.75 -5.38 -5.27
CA LYS A 40 -9.95 -5.51 -6.11
C LYS A 40 -11.23 -5.21 -5.33
N ALA A 41 -11.37 -5.72 -4.11
CA ALA A 41 -12.55 -5.45 -3.29
C ALA A 41 -12.69 -3.95 -2.96
N ALA A 42 -11.58 -3.27 -2.67
CA ALA A 42 -11.57 -1.83 -2.46
C ALA A 42 -11.97 -1.07 -3.73
N GLN A 43 -11.46 -1.47 -4.90
CA GLN A 43 -11.84 -0.87 -6.17
C GLN A 43 -13.34 -1.06 -6.47
N ASP A 44 -13.85 -2.28 -6.30
CA ASP A 44 -15.28 -2.58 -6.50
C ASP A 44 -16.18 -1.75 -5.57
N PHE A 45 -15.75 -1.50 -4.33
CA PHE A 45 -16.47 -0.63 -3.40
C PHE A 45 -16.48 0.82 -3.88
N ILE A 46 -15.33 1.34 -4.29
CA ILE A 46 -15.24 2.70 -4.83
C ILE A 46 -16.16 2.85 -6.05
N ASP A 47 -16.15 1.88 -6.96
CA ASP A 47 -16.93 1.93 -8.20
C ASP A 47 -18.45 1.85 -7.98
N LYS A 48 -18.89 1.09 -6.96
CA LYS A 48 -20.32 0.84 -6.72
C LYS A 48 -20.94 1.72 -5.65
N GLU A 49 -20.17 2.08 -4.63
CA GLU A 49 -20.69 2.73 -3.43
C GLU A 49 -20.16 4.15 -3.25
N VAL A 50 -19.08 4.55 -3.94
CA VAL A 50 -18.52 5.91 -3.81
C VAL A 50 -18.82 6.73 -5.06
N PHE A 51 -18.34 6.31 -6.23
CA PHE A 51 -18.47 7.09 -7.47
C PHE A 51 -19.93 7.43 -7.84
N PRO A 52 -20.92 6.53 -7.68
CA PRO A 52 -22.32 6.87 -7.99
C PRO A 52 -22.91 7.97 -7.10
N PHE A 53 -22.31 8.21 -5.93
CA PHE A 53 -22.79 9.20 -4.95
C PHE A 53 -21.78 10.34 -4.72
N VAL A 54 -20.73 10.45 -5.54
CA VAL A 54 -19.62 11.39 -5.32
C VAL A 54 -20.10 12.84 -5.19
N GLU A 55 -21.06 13.27 -6.04
CA GLU A 55 -21.60 14.63 -5.99
C GLU A 55 -22.38 14.91 -4.69
N ARG A 56 -23.07 13.90 -4.16
CA ARG A 56 -23.84 14.00 -2.90
C ARG A 56 -22.91 14.02 -1.69
N ILE A 57 -21.85 13.21 -1.74
CA ILE A 57 -20.77 13.20 -0.75
C ILE A 57 -20.07 14.57 -0.71
N ASP A 58 -19.69 15.10 -1.87
CA ASP A 58 -19.04 16.42 -1.99
C ASP A 58 -19.95 17.57 -1.52
N ALA A 59 -21.26 17.45 -1.74
CA ALA A 59 -22.26 18.41 -1.27
C ALA A 59 -22.54 18.31 0.25
N LEU A 60 -21.94 17.33 0.95
CA LEU A 60 -22.19 17.03 2.36
C LEU A 60 -23.69 16.89 2.66
N GLU A 61 -24.42 16.19 1.79
CA GLU A 61 -25.86 15.98 1.93
C GLU A 61 -26.18 15.33 3.28
N GLU A 62 -27.11 15.92 4.03
CA GLU A 62 -27.41 15.50 5.40
C GLU A 62 -28.05 14.10 5.43
N GLY A 63 -27.43 13.15 6.15
CA GLY A 63 -27.91 11.77 6.26
C GLY A 63 -27.25 10.77 5.29
N LEU A 64 -26.20 11.19 4.60
CA LEU A 64 -25.31 10.36 3.77
C LEU A 64 -23.99 10.05 4.48
#